data_AF-A0A329R1Z9-F1
#
_entry.id   AF-A0A329R1Z9-F1
#
_cell.length_a   1.000
_cell.length_b   1.000
_cell.length_c   1.000
_cell.angle_alpha   90.00
_cell.angle_beta   90.00
_cell.angle_gamma   90.00
#
_symmetry.space_group_name_H-M   'P 1'
#
loop_
_entity.id
_entity.type
_entity.pdbx_description
1 polymer ?
#
loop_
_entity_poly.entity_id
_entity_poly.type
_entity_poly.pdbx_seq_one_letter_code
_entity_poly.pdbx_strand_id
1 'polypeptide(L)'
;MFLLTLVTFAVAWWLGLYLLANAEGRPAMWRAAWGLLVYAVVLGLAAFDGALVEHVDEILAGLPALIWTGVLVALLGPGSRHRDAAELVWRWAIVPVGILVLVTVSVLDSSGWRVAGAAAVVLPLLAALVVLLRDRGGVRLRDGLVVIASLLFALGVAALVIPFDLLPDVLVLAGIGLDLVVLGAVVAVSTAMDVGQVLRLELARSVLSAGIVALVFGVQVGLVVWSSEPDDAGRMLVFGTVGTAIAVVTLASPLQGLLDRLVFGRRAGLRTQRSQLRDAVDALPRRDEHQQLAELDGDALARLVREALRHYGDLGKLVSNPLVMLPSVDARLDVREDGDHSLDRAVELKAILHESVERLKPRGQEFGTSDEWRHFNALYYPYIVGIRPYRRQPDLSGLDANARAAFDWFRRYVPERTLYNWQHAAVRVVAMDLRARNWQ
;
A
#
# COMPACT_ATOMS: atom_id res chain seq x y z
N MET A 1 -30.12 -2.30 -16.40
CA MET A 1 -30.05 -1.67 -15.06
C MET A 1 -29.59 -2.67 -14.00
N PHE A 2 -30.37 -3.73 -13.70
CA PHE A 2 -30.02 -4.73 -12.68
C PHE A 2 -28.61 -5.35 -12.81
N LEU A 3 -28.19 -5.72 -14.02
CA LEU A 3 -26.85 -6.30 -14.22
C LEU A 3 -25.74 -5.30 -13.89
N LEU A 4 -25.93 -4.02 -14.24
CA LEU A 4 -24.94 -2.97 -13.97
C LEU A 4 -24.80 -2.75 -12.47
N THR A 5 -25.91 -2.63 -11.74
CA THR A 5 -25.91 -2.47 -10.27
C THR A 5 -25.31 -3.69 -9.57
N LEU A 6 -25.61 -4.91 -10.06
CA LEU A 6 -25.02 -6.14 -9.52
C LEU A 6 -23.51 -6.21 -9.75
N VAL A 7 -23.03 -5.82 -10.93
CA VAL A 7 -21.58 -5.78 -11.23
C VAL A 7 -20.89 -4.73 -10.37
N THR A 8 -21.44 -3.52 -10.30
CA THR A 8 -20.88 -2.45 -9.45
C THR A 8 -20.85 -2.84 -7.98
N PHE A 9 -21.92 -3.49 -7.49
CA PHE A 9 -21.98 -4.08 -6.16
C PHE A 9 -20.88 -5.11 -5.94
N ALA A 10 -20.77 -6.10 -6.84
CA ALA A 10 -19.81 -7.19 -6.70
C ALA A 10 -18.36 -6.67 -6.64
N VAL A 11 -18.03 -5.68 -7.48
CA VAL A 11 -16.69 -5.07 -7.51
C VAL A 11 -16.43 -4.25 -6.25
N ALA A 12 -17.37 -3.39 -5.82
CA ALA A 12 -17.20 -2.59 -4.61
C ALA A 12 -17.13 -3.46 -3.34
N TRP A 13 -17.98 -4.49 -3.26
CA TRP A 13 -18.02 -5.46 -2.17
C TRP A 13 -16.72 -6.25 -2.08
N TRP A 14 -16.25 -6.81 -3.20
CA TRP A 14 -14.98 -7.54 -3.27
C TRP A 14 -13.81 -6.65 -2.84
N LEU A 15 -13.68 -5.46 -3.44
CA LEU A 15 -12.55 -4.57 -3.17
C LEU A 15 -12.58 -4.07 -1.72
N GLY A 16 -13.76 -3.78 -1.18
CA GLY A 16 -13.94 -3.39 0.23
C GLY A 16 -13.50 -4.49 1.18
N LEU A 17 -13.92 -5.73 0.96
CA LEU A 17 -13.51 -6.88 1.78
C LEU A 17 -12.02 -7.20 1.63
N TYR A 18 -11.47 -7.11 0.42
CA TYR A 18 -10.05 -7.32 0.17
C TYR A 18 -9.21 -6.30 0.92
N LEU A 19 -9.56 -5.01 0.86
CA LEU A 19 -8.88 -3.95 1.58
C LEU A 19 -8.99 -4.15 3.10
N LEU A 20 -10.16 -4.56 3.60
CA LEU A 20 -10.37 -4.81 5.03
C LEU A 20 -9.50 -5.95 5.55
N ALA A 21 -9.39 -7.04 4.80
CA ALA A 21 -8.59 -8.22 5.15
C ALA A 21 -7.08 -7.90 5.21
N ASN A 22 -6.62 -6.93 4.41
CA ASN A 22 -5.21 -6.57 4.26
C ASN A 22 -4.86 -5.23 4.95
N ALA A 23 -5.73 -4.70 5.80
CA ALA A 23 -5.61 -3.34 6.35
C ALA A 23 -4.57 -3.19 7.49
N GLU A 24 -3.62 -4.11 7.67
CA GLU A 24 -2.69 -4.23 8.81
C GLU A 24 -2.12 -2.87 9.30
N GLY A 25 -2.79 -2.25 10.26
CA GLY A 25 -2.42 -0.94 10.83
C GLY A 25 -2.55 0.27 9.87
N ARG A 26 -3.02 0.11 8.64
CA ARG A 26 -3.07 1.16 7.62
C ARG A 26 -4.43 1.88 7.62
N PRO A 27 -4.52 3.12 8.16
CA PRO A 27 -5.81 3.81 8.30
C PRO A 27 -6.47 4.10 6.94
N ALA A 28 -5.69 4.35 5.89
CA ALA A 28 -6.22 4.62 4.56
C ALA A 28 -6.95 3.39 3.98
N MET A 29 -6.39 2.18 4.14
CA MET A 29 -7.02 0.95 3.68
C MET A 29 -8.27 0.62 4.47
N TRP A 30 -8.23 0.77 5.79
CA TRP A 30 -9.38 0.51 6.65
C TRP A 30 -10.55 1.44 6.32
N ARG A 31 -10.28 2.74 6.12
CA ARG A 31 -11.30 3.72 5.73
C ARG A 31 -11.82 3.47 4.31
N ALA A 32 -10.94 3.20 3.35
CA ALA A 32 -11.34 2.90 1.98
C ALA A 32 -12.21 1.64 1.91
N ALA A 33 -11.87 0.62 2.69
CA ALA A 33 -12.67 -0.59 2.85
C ALA A 33 -14.08 -0.27 3.33
N TRP A 34 -14.23 0.49 4.41
CA TRP A 34 -15.56 0.89 4.91
C TRP A 34 -16.34 1.74 3.91
N GLY A 35 -15.69 2.69 3.23
CA GLY A 35 -16.34 3.51 2.21
C GLY A 35 -16.93 2.66 1.08
N LEU A 36 -16.18 1.67 0.60
CA LEU A 36 -16.61 0.73 -0.44
C LEU A 36 -17.70 -0.24 0.05
N LEU A 37 -17.59 -0.75 1.28
CA LEU A 37 -18.59 -1.65 1.87
C LEU A 37 -19.91 -0.94 2.12
N VAL A 38 -19.89 0.29 2.64
CA VAL A 38 -21.08 1.12 2.82
C VAL A 38 -21.74 1.38 1.47
N TYR A 39 -20.97 1.75 0.45
CA TYR A 39 -21.48 1.97 -0.90
C TYR A 39 -22.08 0.68 -1.51
N ALA A 40 -21.44 -0.47 -1.31
CA ALA A 40 -22.00 -1.74 -1.76
C ALA A 40 -23.31 -2.08 -1.01
N VAL A 41 -23.42 -1.77 0.28
CA VAL A 41 -24.67 -1.95 1.03
C VAL A 41 -25.78 -1.05 0.46
N VAL A 42 -25.49 0.21 0.10
CA VAL A 42 -26.46 1.09 -0.60
C VAL A 42 -26.96 0.43 -1.89
N LEU A 43 -26.07 -0.11 -2.71
CA LEU A 43 -26.46 -0.78 -3.95
C LEU A 43 -27.32 -2.03 -3.73
N GLY A 44 -27.05 -2.78 -2.65
CA GLY A 44 -27.86 -3.93 -2.28
C GLY A 44 -29.21 -3.54 -1.69
N LEU A 45 -29.28 -2.41 -0.97
CA LEU A 45 -30.50 -1.90 -0.36
C LEU A 45 -31.41 -1.18 -1.37
N ALA A 46 -30.85 -0.51 -2.36
CA ALA A 46 -31.59 0.09 -3.47
C ALA A 46 -32.39 -0.92 -4.31
N ALA A 47 -32.22 -2.23 -4.05
CA ALA A 47 -33.04 -3.28 -4.65
C ALA A 47 -34.38 -3.53 -3.92
N PHE A 48 -34.64 -2.87 -2.79
CA PHE A 48 -35.87 -2.98 -2.00
C PHE A 48 -36.74 -1.71 -2.13
N ASP A 49 -38.06 -1.89 -2.21
CA ASP A 49 -39.02 -0.80 -2.03
C ASP A 49 -39.50 -0.73 -0.56
N GLY A 50 -39.52 0.47 0.03
CA GLY A 50 -40.12 0.72 1.36
C GLY A 50 -39.64 1.98 2.08
N ALA A 51 -40.51 2.60 2.87
CA ALA A 51 -40.24 3.87 3.56
C ALA A 51 -39.03 3.84 4.52
N LEU A 52 -38.72 2.69 5.14
CA LEU A 52 -37.51 2.52 5.96
C LEU A 52 -36.23 2.47 5.11
N VAL A 53 -36.34 2.01 3.87
CA VAL A 53 -35.22 1.92 2.92
C VAL A 53 -34.93 3.30 2.33
N GLU A 54 -35.95 4.10 2.01
CA GLU A 54 -35.79 5.47 1.50
C GLU A 54 -34.98 6.38 2.43
N HIS A 55 -35.28 6.38 3.74
CA HIS A 55 -34.55 7.20 4.72
C HIS A 55 -33.12 6.70 4.96
N VAL A 56 -32.93 5.37 4.88
CA VAL A 56 -31.64 4.72 5.10
C VAL A 56 -30.73 4.91 3.89
N ASP A 57 -31.29 4.93 2.68
CA ASP A 57 -30.57 5.14 1.43
C ASP A 57 -30.00 6.56 1.34
N GLU A 58 -30.74 7.60 1.73
CA GLU A 58 -30.21 8.98 1.72
C GLU A 58 -29.02 9.15 2.68
N ILE A 59 -29.10 8.56 3.89
CA ILE A 59 -28.01 8.63 4.87
C ILE A 59 -26.81 7.83 4.40
N LEU A 60 -27.03 6.60 3.93
CA LEU A 60 -25.96 5.72 3.47
C LEU A 60 -25.33 6.19 2.16
N ALA A 61 -26.02 6.97 1.33
CA ALA A 61 -25.47 7.53 0.10
C ALA A 61 -24.42 8.64 0.36
N GLY A 62 -24.64 9.47 1.39
CA GLY A 62 -23.68 10.52 1.77
C GLY A 62 -22.49 10.01 2.61
N LEU A 63 -22.66 8.87 3.29
CA LEU A 63 -21.67 8.33 4.21
C LEU A 63 -20.33 7.92 3.56
N PRO A 64 -20.28 7.29 2.37
CA PRO A 64 -19.05 6.99 1.65
C PRO A 64 -18.17 8.22 1.46
N ALA A 65 -18.76 9.39 1.19
CA ALA A 65 -18.01 10.61 0.96
C ALA A 65 -17.42 11.22 2.25
N LEU A 66 -18.12 11.09 3.38
CA LEU A 66 -17.55 11.42 4.70
C LEU A 66 -16.37 10.50 5.05
N ILE A 67 -16.51 9.20 4.77
CA ILE A 67 -15.43 8.22 4.97
C ILE A 67 -14.25 8.52 4.04
N TRP A 68 -14.53 8.87 2.77
CA TRP A 68 -13.50 9.16 1.78
C TRP A 68 -12.70 10.42 2.09
N THR A 69 -13.33 11.41 2.73
CA THR A 69 -12.62 12.55 3.32
C THR A 69 -11.51 12.07 4.27
N GLY A 70 -11.82 11.07 5.10
CA GLY A 70 -10.85 10.43 5.99
C GLY A 70 -9.77 9.62 5.26
N VAL A 71 -10.09 9.04 4.10
CA VAL A 71 -9.10 8.37 3.23
C VAL A 71 -8.09 9.38 2.71
N LEU A 72 -8.54 10.55 2.23
CA LEU A 72 -7.66 11.62 1.75
C LEU A 72 -6.76 12.15 2.86
N VAL A 73 -7.30 12.33 4.07
CA VAL A 73 -6.50 12.70 5.25
C VAL A 73 -5.48 11.62 5.60
N ALA A 74 -5.86 10.34 5.55
CA ALA A 74 -4.94 9.22 5.82
C ALA A 74 -3.82 9.08 4.77
N LEU A 75 -4.00 9.64 3.58
CA LEU A 75 -3.00 9.67 2.50
C LEU A 75 -1.96 10.80 2.67
N LEU A 76 -2.13 11.70 3.65
CA LEU A 76 -1.13 12.72 4.00
C LEU A 76 0.13 12.06 4.57
N GLY A 77 1.31 12.58 4.20
CA GLY A 77 2.58 11.98 4.60
C GLY A 77 2.82 12.01 6.12
N PRO A 78 3.62 11.09 6.69
CA PRO A 78 3.97 11.06 8.12
C PRO A 78 4.65 12.33 8.65
N GLY A 79 5.26 13.13 7.77
CA GLY A 79 5.91 14.40 8.13
C GLY A 79 5.07 15.66 7.88
N SER A 80 3.80 15.53 7.47
CA SER A 80 2.97 16.68 7.13
C SER A 80 2.44 17.36 8.40
N ARG A 81 2.67 18.68 8.50
CA ARG A 81 2.23 19.49 9.66
C ARG A 81 0.72 19.49 9.88
N HIS A 82 -0.05 19.12 8.86
CA HIS A 82 -1.51 19.21 8.85
C HIS A 82 -2.20 17.88 9.14
N ARG A 83 -1.49 16.74 9.15
CA ARG A 83 -2.12 15.42 9.28
C ARG A 83 -2.82 15.25 10.62
N ASP A 84 -2.15 15.53 11.73
CA ASP A 84 -2.71 15.31 13.06
C ASP A 84 -3.92 16.22 13.32
N ALA A 85 -3.82 17.48 12.89
CA ALA A 85 -4.93 18.42 12.98
C ALA A 85 -6.11 18.00 12.09
N ALA A 86 -5.86 17.62 10.84
CA ALA A 86 -6.90 17.17 9.91
C ALA A 86 -7.58 15.88 10.37
N GLU A 87 -6.82 14.96 10.97
CA GLU A 87 -7.33 13.71 11.54
C GLU A 87 -8.29 13.99 12.71
N LEU A 88 -7.90 14.90 13.61
CA LEU A 88 -8.71 15.27 14.76
C LEU A 88 -9.99 16.00 14.35
N VAL A 89 -9.88 16.93 13.39
CA VAL A 89 -11.04 17.63 12.81
C VAL A 89 -11.96 16.67 12.08
N TRP A 90 -11.41 15.73 11.31
CA TRP A 90 -12.21 14.74 10.60
C TRP A 90 -13.02 13.87 11.56
N ARG A 91 -12.36 13.31 12.58
CA ARG A 91 -12.97 12.39 13.53
C ARG A 91 -14.00 13.06 14.45
N TRP A 92 -13.74 14.28 14.91
CA TRP A 92 -14.55 14.93 15.94
C TRP A 92 -15.50 16.01 15.42
N ALA A 93 -15.27 16.56 14.22
CA ALA A 93 -16.14 17.58 13.64
C ALA A 93 -16.80 17.08 12.36
N ILE A 94 -16.03 16.69 11.34
CA ILE A 94 -16.59 16.38 10.01
C ILE A 94 -17.54 15.17 10.06
N VAL A 95 -17.13 14.06 10.68
CA VAL A 95 -17.97 12.84 10.73
C VAL A 95 -19.24 13.07 11.56
N PRO A 96 -19.19 13.57 12.82
CA PRO A 96 -20.40 13.74 13.61
C PRO A 96 -21.36 14.78 13.02
N VAL A 97 -20.84 15.92 12.55
CA VAL A 97 -21.66 16.98 11.94
C VAL A 97 -22.24 16.51 10.60
N GLY A 98 -21.44 15.84 9.76
CA GLY A 98 -21.90 15.30 8.49
C GLY A 98 -23.04 14.30 8.68
N ILE A 99 -22.92 13.37 9.64
CA ILE A 99 -23.99 12.42 9.97
C ILE A 99 -25.23 13.15 10.47
N LEU A 100 -25.07 14.11 11.39
CA LEU A 100 -26.19 14.89 11.92
C LEU A 100 -26.94 15.63 10.81
N VAL A 101 -26.21 16.26 9.89
CA VAL A 101 -26.81 16.95 8.75
C VAL A 101 -27.53 15.96 7.84
N LEU A 102 -26.93 14.81 7.49
CA LEU A 102 -27.58 13.80 6.64
C LEU A 102 -28.87 13.26 7.26
N VAL A 103 -28.88 12.97 8.57
CA VAL A 103 -30.10 12.58 9.30
C VAL A 103 -31.14 13.71 9.29
N THR A 104 -30.70 14.95 9.37
CA THR A 104 -31.61 16.11 9.32
C THR A 104 -32.22 16.28 7.94
N VAL A 105 -31.44 16.05 6.87
CA VAL A 105 -31.95 16.04 5.48
C VAL A 105 -33.02 14.98 5.31
N SER A 106 -32.76 13.75 5.78
CA SER A 106 -33.70 12.63 5.61
C SER A 106 -35.02 12.81 6.36
N VAL A 107 -35.06 13.65 7.40
CA VAL A 107 -36.29 13.87 8.21
C VAL A 107 -37.07 15.10 7.74
N LEU A 108 -36.38 16.19 7.40
CA LEU A 108 -37.02 17.49 7.14
C LEU A 108 -37.33 17.75 5.66
N ASP A 109 -36.79 16.91 4.76
CA ASP A 109 -37.00 16.91 3.30
C ASP A 109 -37.33 18.27 2.67
N SER A 110 -36.46 19.26 2.94
CA SER A 110 -36.60 20.62 2.41
C SER A 110 -35.44 20.93 1.48
N SER A 111 -35.71 21.71 0.43
CA SER A 111 -34.70 22.06 -0.58
C SER A 111 -33.45 22.73 0.01
N GLY A 112 -33.63 23.55 1.06
CA GLY A 112 -32.51 24.17 1.78
C GLY A 112 -31.64 23.16 2.54
N TRP A 113 -32.26 22.15 3.17
CA TRP A 113 -31.53 21.09 3.86
C TRP A 113 -30.78 20.17 2.89
N ARG A 114 -31.33 19.88 1.71
CA ARG A 114 -30.62 19.11 0.67
C ARG A 114 -29.33 19.81 0.22
N VAL A 115 -29.37 21.12 -0.03
CA VAL A 115 -28.16 21.90 -0.37
C VAL A 115 -27.15 21.91 0.79
N ALA A 116 -27.63 22.07 2.02
CA ALA A 116 -26.78 22.01 3.20
C ALA A 116 -26.14 20.61 3.39
N GLY A 117 -26.87 19.53 3.11
CA GLY A 117 -26.35 18.16 3.12
C GLY A 117 -25.27 17.93 2.06
N ALA A 118 -25.52 18.36 0.83
CA ALA A 118 -24.52 18.29 -0.24
C ALA A 118 -23.25 19.07 0.14
N ALA A 119 -23.40 20.28 0.67
CA ALA A 119 -22.28 21.10 1.11
C ALA A 119 -21.52 20.46 2.28
N ALA A 120 -22.22 19.90 3.26
CA ALA A 120 -21.62 19.25 4.43
C ALA A 120 -20.77 18.03 4.08
N VAL A 121 -21.07 17.35 2.97
CA VAL A 121 -20.32 16.18 2.50
C VAL A 121 -19.22 16.55 1.50
N VAL A 122 -19.51 17.45 0.57
CA VAL A 122 -18.60 17.81 -0.53
C VAL A 122 -17.50 18.78 -0.09
N LEU A 123 -17.81 19.77 0.76
CA LEU A 123 -16.80 20.76 1.18
C LEU A 123 -15.63 20.13 1.95
N PRO A 124 -15.85 19.22 2.92
CA PRO A 124 -14.74 18.56 3.61
C PRO A 124 -13.89 17.70 2.67
N LEU A 125 -14.53 17.00 1.73
CA LEU A 125 -13.86 16.18 0.73
C LEU A 125 -12.94 17.03 -0.16
N LEU A 126 -13.45 18.15 -0.67
CA LEU A 126 -12.66 19.10 -1.47
C LEU A 126 -11.55 19.76 -0.66
N ALA A 127 -11.82 20.14 0.59
CA ALA A 127 -10.81 20.71 1.48
C ALA A 127 -9.67 19.71 1.75
N ALA A 128 -9.98 18.45 2.03
CA ALA A 128 -8.99 17.40 2.21
C ALA A 128 -8.17 17.16 0.93
N LEU A 129 -8.80 17.21 -0.24
CA LEU A 129 -8.11 17.11 -1.53
C LEU A 129 -7.14 18.28 -1.75
N VAL A 130 -7.54 19.51 -1.45
CA VAL A 130 -6.69 20.70 -1.56
C VAL A 130 -5.50 20.62 -0.61
N VAL A 131 -5.71 20.18 0.63
CA VAL A 131 -4.62 19.98 1.61
C VAL A 131 -3.65 18.91 1.11
N LEU A 132 -4.15 17.80 0.57
CA LEU A 132 -3.34 16.73 -0.01
C LEU A 132 -2.48 17.22 -1.18
N LEU A 133 -3.04 18.07 -2.05
CA LEU A 133 -2.32 18.64 -3.19
C LEU A 133 -1.25 19.64 -2.77
N ARG A 134 -1.50 20.44 -1.72
CA ARG A 134 -0.51 21.37 -1.18
C ARG A 134 0.67 20.66 -0.53
N ASP A 135 0.42 19.51 0.09
CA ASP A 135 1.46 18.68 0.71
C ASP A 135 2.33 17.98 -0.35
N ARG A 136 1.75 17.60 -1.48
CA ARG A 136 2.44 16.88 -2.57
C ARG A 136 2.93 17.83 -3.67
N GLY A 137 4.05 18.51 -3.42
CA GLY A 137 4.72 19.49 -4.30
C GLY A 137 5.16 19.05 -5.72
N GLY A 138 4.43 18.15 -6.37
CA GLY A 138 4.57 17.75 -7.77
C GLY A 138 3.47 16.75 -8.20
N VAL A 139 3.03 16.80 -9.46
CA VAL A 139 1.99 15.91 -9.99
C VAL A 139 2.62 14.64 -10.57
N ARG A 140 2.52 13.51 -9.85
CA ARG A 140 2.73 12.19 -10.45
C ARG A 140 1.43 11.69 -11.09
N LEU A 141 1.50 10.78 -12.07
CA LEU A 141 0.32 10.20 -12.73
C LEU A 141 -0.72 9.68 -11.71
N ARG A 142 -0.24 9.07 -10.62
CA ARG A 142 -1.06 8.59 -9.50
C ARG A 142 -1.80 9.71 -8.77
N ASP A 143 -1.14 10.84 -8.51
CA ASP A 143 -1.76 11.98 -7.83
C ASP A 143 -2.85 12.60 -8.72
N GLY A 144 -2.59 12.67 -10.03
CA GLY A 144 -3.59 13.07 -11.02
C GLY A 144 -4.83 12.16 -10.99
N LEU A 145 -4.65 10.85 -10.89
CA LEU A 145 -5.76 9.89 -10.86
C LEU A 145 -6.59 10.02 -9.57
N VAL A 146 -5.94 10.21 -8.41
CA VAL A 146 -6.64 10.49 -7.14
C VAL A 146 -7.43 11.78 -7.24
N VAL A 147 -6.86 12.84 -7.82
CA VAL A 147 -7.55 14.12 -8.00
C VAL A 147 -8.76 13.96 -8.90
N ILE A 148 -8.58 13.39 -10.09
CA ILE A 148 -9.66 13.23 -11.08
C ILE A 148 -10.79 12.41 -10.46
N ALA A 149 -10.48 11.23 -9.91
CA ALA A 149 -11.51 10.38 -9.33
C ALA A 149 -12.16 10.99 -8.08
N SER A 150 -11.42 11.75 -7.25
CA SER A 150 -12.03 12.44 -6.10
C SER A 150 -12.94 13.60 -6.52
N LEU A 151 -12.61 14.32 -7.59
CA LEU A 151 -13.43 15.39 -8.14
C LEU A 151 -14.71 14.85 -8.80
N LEU A 152 -14.58 13.79 -9.60
CA LEU A 152 -15.73 13.11 -10.22
C LEU A 152 -16.64 12.51 -9.15
N PHE A 153 -16.06 11.89 -8.12
CA PHE A 153 -16.81 11.38 -6.98
C PHE A 153 -17.56 12.49 -6.23
N ALA A 154 -16.88 13.62 -5.94
CA ALA A 154 -17.50 14.78 -5.31
C ALA A 154 -18.67 15.33 -6.14
N LEU A 155 -18.50 15.37 -7.46
CA LEU A 155 -19.53 15.81 -8.40
C LEU A 155 -20.71 14.83 -8.45
N GLY A 156 -20.44 13.52 -8.49
CA GLY A 156 -21.47 12.48 -8.46
C GLY A 156 -22.30 12.54 -7.17
N VAL A 157 -21.64 12.68 -6.02
CA VAL A 157 -22.31 12.85 -4.72
C VAL A 157 -23.15 14.13 -4.69
N ALA A 158 -22.63 15.24 -5.22
CA ALA A 158 -23.39 16.48 -5.33
C ALA A 158 -24.64 16.31 -6.24
N ALA A 159 -24.49 15.59 -7.35
CA ALA A 159 -25.58 15.32 -8.29
C ALA A 159 -26.65 14.37 -7.71
N LEU A 160 -26.29 13.51 -6.76
CA LEU A 160 -27.24 12.63 -6.08
C LEU A 160 -28.07 13.38 -5.03
N VAL A 161 -27.45 14.33 -4.32
CA VAL A 161 -28.14 15.09 -3.26
C VAL A 161 -28.95 16.27 -3.82
N ILE A 162 -28.49 16.85 -4.94
CA ILE A 162 -29.19 17.95 -5.60
C ILE A 162 -29.89 17.40 -6.85
N PRO A 163 -31.24 17.41 -6.90
CA PRO A 163 -31.97 16.88 -8.04
C PRO A 163 -31.82 17.83 -9.23
N PHE A 164 -30.87 17.52 -10.12
CA PHE A 164 -30.67 18.29 -11.35
C PHE A 164 -31.47 17.74 -12.54
N ASP A 165 -32.08 16.55 -12.43
CA ASP A 165 -32.80 15.81 -13.48
C ASP A 165 -32.02 15.64 -14.81
N LEU A 166 -30.70 15.90 -14.82
CA LEU A 166 -29.84 15.87 -16.01
C LEU A 166 -29.46 14.46 -16.43
N LEU A 167 -29.36 13.53 -15.47
CA LEU A 167 -28.90 12.16 -15.66
C LEU A 167 -29.77 11.20 -14.84
N PRO A 168 -30.06 9.99 -15.34
CA PRO A 168 -30.68 8.94 -14.53
C PRO A 168 -29.82 8.60 -13.30
N ASP A 169 -30.44 8.49 -12.12
CA ASP A 169 -29.76 8.19 -10.85
C ASP A 169 -28.88 6.94 -10.92
N VAL A 170 -29.30 5.94 -11.70
CA VAL A 170 -28.52 4.72 -11.91
C VAL A 170 -27.16 5.00 -12.56
N LEU A 171 -27.08 5.96 -13.49
CA LEU A 171 -25.81 6.33 -14.12
C LEU A 171 -24.94 7.15 -13.17
N VAL A 172 -25.54 8.04 -12.38
CA VAL A 172 -24.85 8.80 -11.34
C VAL A 172 -24.25 7.85 -10.31
N LEU A 173 -25.06 6.90 -9.82
CA LEU A 173 -24.66 5.89 -8.84
C LEU A 173 -23.57 4.97 -9.39
N ALA A 174 -23.68 4.53 -10.64
CA ALA A 174 -22.65 3.72 -11.30
C ALA A 174 -21.34 4.52 -11.49
N GLY A 175 -21.42 5.81 -11.82
CA GLY A 175 -20.27 6.71 -11.92
C GLY A 175 -19.55 6.87 -10.58
N ILE A 176 -20.32 7.13 -9.51
CA ILE A 176 -19.81 7.15 -8.12
C ILE A 176 -19.08 5.84 -7.78
N GLY A 177 -19.66 4.70 -8.15
CA GLY A 177 -19.07 3.39 -7.92
C GLY A 177 -17.76 3.20 -8.67
N LEU A 178 -17.70 3.63 -9.93
CA LEU A 178 -16.47 3.60 -10.72
C LEU A 178 -15.38 4.44 -10.04
N ASP A 179 -15.71 5.65 -9.60
CA ASP A 179 -14.75 6.54 -8.93
C ASP A 179 -14.23 5.91 -7.63
N LEU A 180 -15.12 5.36 -6.80
CA LEU A 180 -14.75 4.68 -5.56
C LEU A 180 -13.87 3.45 -5.82
N VAL A 181 -14.18 2.66 -6.85
CA VAL A 181 -13.36 1.50 -7.24
C VAL A 181 -11.98 1.94 -7.72
N VAL A 182 -11.91 2.99 -8.54
CA VAL A 182 -10.64 3.56 -9.01
C VAL A 182 -9.81 4.06 -7.83
N LEU A 183 -10.42 4.81 -6.91
CA LEU A 183 -9.74 5.33 -5.72
C LEU A 183 -9.30 4.21 -4.77
N GLY A 184 -10.16 3.21 -4.53
CA GLY A 184 -9.83 2.02 -3.74
C GLY A 184 -8.71 1.19 -4.36
N ALA A 185 -8.70 1.04 -5.69
CA ALA A 185 -7.64 0.37 -6.42
C ALA A 185 -6.31 1.14 -6.30
N VAL A 186 -6.34 2.48 -6.34
CA VAL A 186 -5.13 3.27 -6.07
C VAL A 186 -4.61 3.03 -4.65
N VAL A 187 -5.48 2.98 -3.65
CA VAL A 187 -5.10 2.69 -2.26
C VAL A 187 -4.48 1.28 -2.17
N ALA A 188 -5.11 0.27 -2.79
CA ALA A 188 -4.61 -1.11 -2.83
C ALA A 188 -3.24 -1.20 -3.52
N VAL A 189 -3.11 -0.67 -4.75
CA VAL A 189 -1.87 -0.71 -5.54
C VAL A 189 -0.76 0.09 -4.87
N SER A 190 -1.08 1.20 -4.22
CA SER A 190 -0.07 1.96 -3.49
C SER A 190 0.55 1.18 -2.35
N THR A 191 -0.28 0.47 -1.61
CA THR A 191 0.16 -0.45 -0.56
C THR A 191 0.96 -1.60 -1.16
N ALA A 192 0.54 -2.13 -2.31
CA ALA A 192 1.26 -3.20 -3.01
C ALA A 192 2.67 -2.78 -3.44
N MET A 193 2.85 -1.56 -3.95
CA MET A 193 4.18 -1.08 -4.33
C MET A 193 5.11 -0.93 -3.13
N ASP A 194 4.58 -0.58 -1.96
CA ASP A 194 5.37 -0.49 -0.72
C ASP A 194 5.79 -1.87 -0.18
N VAL A 195 5.08 -2.93 -0.57
CA VAL A 195 5.26 -4.32 -0.09
C VAL A 195 5.94 -5.24 -1.14
N GLY A 196 5.95 -4.87 -2.42
CA GLY A 196 6.65 -5.59 -3.49
C GLY A 196 5.74 -6.35 -4.47
N GLN A 197 6.34 -7.16 -5.36
CA GLN A 197 5.62 -7.84 -6.45
C GLN A 197 4.60 -8.90 -5.97
N VAL A 198 4.81 -9.45 -4.77
CA VAL A 198 3.97 -10.51 -4.18
C VAL A 198 2.52 -10.06 -4.04
N LEU A 199 2.27 -8.81 -3.61
CA LEU A 199 0.91 -8.33 -3.37
C LEU A 199 0.13 -8.11 -4.68
N ARG A 200 0.80 -7.86 -5.82
CA ARG A 200 0.13 -7.71 -7.12
C ARG A 200 -0.45 -9.03 -7.62
N LEU A 201 0.30 -10.13 -7.45
CA LEU A 201 -0.14 -11.47 -7.80
C LEU A 201 -1.27 -11.94 -6.87
N GLU A 202 -1.20 -11.56 -5.60
CA GLU A 202 -2.25 -11.83 -4.63
C GLU A 202 -3.55 -11.08 -4.94
N LEU A 203 -3.48 -9.79 -5.29
CA LEU A 203 -4.62 -9.02 -5.78
C LEU A 203 -5.25 -9.68 -7.01
N ALA A 204 -4.43 -10.05 -8.00
CA ALA A 204 -4.91 -10.71 -9.23
C ALA A 204 -5.58 -12.06 -8.93
N ARG A 205 -4.99 -12.86 -8.03
CA ARG A 205 -5.57 -14.12 -7.56
C ARG A 205 -6.91 -13.90 -6.88
N SER A 206 -7.03 -12.87 -6.03
CA SER A 206 -8.27 -12.53 -5.31
C SER A 206 -9.37 -12.05 -6.26
N VAL A 207 -9.05 -11.18 -7.23
CA VAL A 207 -10.00 -10.77 -8.29
C VAL A 207 -10.51 -11.99 -9.05
N LEU A 208 -9.60 -12.87 -9.48
CA LEU A 208 -9.97 -14.02 -10.30
C LEU A 208 -10.85 -15.00 -9.52
N SER A 209 -10.49 -15.31 -8.27
CA SER A 209 -11.28 -16.22 -7.43
C SER A 209 -12.66 -15.65 -7.10
N ALA A 210 -12.75 -14.37 -6.73
CA ALA A 210 -14.02 -13.70 -6.48
C ALA A 210 -14.88 -13.63 -7.75
N GLY A 211 -14.28 -13.30 -8.90
CA GLY A 211 -14.97 -13.22 -10.19
C GLY A 211 -15.54 -14.57 -10.64
N ILE A 212 -14.76 -15.65 -10.56
CA ILE A 212 -15.22 -17.00 -10.89
C ILE A 212 -16.40 -17.40 -10.00
N VAL A 213 -16.28 -17.19 -8.70
CA VAL A 213 -17.32 -17.59 -7.74
C VAL A 213 -18.57 -16.74 -7.89
N ALA A 214 -18.43 -15.41 -8.05
CA ALA A 214 -19.56 -14.53 -8.34
C ALA A 214 -20.28 -14.93 -9.64
N LEU A 215 -19.54 -15.34 -10.67
CA LEU A 215 -20.13 -15.80 -11.93
C LEU A 215 -20.88 -17.12 -11.75
N VAL A 216 -20.29 -18.11 -11.07
CA VAL A 216 -20.94 -19.42 -10.86
C VAL A 216 -22.24 -19.26 -10.07
N PHE A 217 -22.20 -18.62 -8.90
CA PHE A 217 -23.38 -18.46 -8.05
C PHE A 217 -24.37 -17.45 -8.64
N GLY A 218 -23.88 -16.33 -9.18
CA GLY A 218 -24.71 -15.30 -9.78
C GLY A 218 -25.48 -15.78 -11.01
N VAL A 219 -24.86 -16.61 -11.87
CA VAL A 219 -25.56 -17.22 -13.02
C VAL A 219 -26.60 -18.23 -12.55
N GLN A 220 -26.27 -19.11 -11.60
CA GLN A 220 -27.22 -20.12 -11.12
C GLN A 220 -28.48 -19.47 -10.52
N VAL A 221 -28.30 -18.53 -9.60
CA VAL A 221 -29.42 -17.83 -8.94
C VAL A 221 -30.11 -16.89 -9.94
N GLY A 222 -29.35 -16.23 -10.80
CA GLY A 222 -29.88 -15.35 -11.85
C GLY A 222 -30.77 -16.09 -12.84
N LEU A 223 -30.44 -17.33 -13.23
CA LEU A 223 -31.29 -18.17 -14.09
C LEU A 223 -32.62 -18.54 -13.40
N VAL A 224 -32.58 -18.85 -12.10
CA VAL A 224 -33.79 -19.14 -11.31
C VAL A 224 -34.68 -17.90 -11.23
N VAL A 225 -34.11 -16.74 -10.92
CA VAL A 225 -34.85 -15.48 -10.82
C VAL A 225 -35.36 -15.03 -12.19
N TRP A 226 -34.61 -15.25 -13.27
CA TRP A 226 -35.05 -14.92 -14.63
C TRP A 226 -36.22 -15.81 -15.12
N SER A 227 -36.32 -17.03 -14.59
CA SER A 227 -37.43 -17.94 -14.91
C SER A 227 -38.73 -17.62 -14.18
N SER A 228 -38.68 -16.73 -13.18
CA SER A 228 -39.83 -16.25 -12.40
C SER A 228 -40.11 -14.77 -12.72
N GLU A 229 -41.31 -14.27 -12.44
CA GLU A 229 -41.54 -12.82 -12.54
C GLU A 229 -40.58 -12.06 -11.60
N PRO A 230 -40.02 -10.92 -12.04
CA PRO A 230 -39.00 -10.20 -11.28
C PRO A 230 -39.58 -9.57 -10.00
N ASP A 231 -39.53 -10.32 -8.92
CA ASP A 231 -39.90 -9.89 -7.56
C ASP A 231 -38.67 -9.43 -6.75
N ASP A 232 -38.88 -8.57 -5.76
CA ASP A 232 -37.83 -7.99 -4.93
C ASP A 232 -37.07 -9.05 -4.13
N ALA A 233 -37.78 -10.11 -3.71
CA ALA A 233 -37.18 -11.27 -3.06
C ALA A 233 -36.12 -11.96 -3.94
N GLY A 234 -36.35 -12.04 -5.26
CA GLY A 234 -35.40 -12.61 -6.21
C GLY A 234 -34.13 -11.77 -6.32
N ARG A 235 -34.26 -10.44 -6.36
CA ARG A 235 -33.12 -9.52 -6.37
C ARG A 235 -32.30 -9.67 -5.08
N MET A 236 -32.96 -9.71 -3.92
CA MET A 236 -32.29 -9.92 -2.63
C MET A 236 -31.49 -11.22 -2.59
N LEU A 237 -32.07 -12.31 -3.10
CA LEU A 237 -31.37 -13.59 -3.18
C LEU A 237 -30.12 -13.50 -4.07
N VAL A 238 -30.18 -12.82 -5.22
CA VAL A 238 -29.00 -12.66 -6.09
C VAL A 238 -27.91 -11.83 -5.42
N PHE A 239 -28.24 -10.67 -4.85
CA PHE A 239 -27.26 -9.83 -4.16
C PHE A 239 -26.67 -10.52 -2.93
N GLY A 240 -27.51 -11.17 -2.11
CA GLY A 240 -27.07 -11.89 -0.92
C GLY A 240 -26.19 -13.10 -1.25
N THR A 241 -26.54 -13.88 -2.28
CA THR A 241 -25.75 -15.05 -2.69
C THR A 241 -24.42 -14.66 -3.30
N VAL A 242 -24.39 -13.69 -4.22
CA VAL A 242 -23.15 -13.17 -4.81
C VAL A 242 -22.27 -12.53 -3.73
N GLY A 243 -22.85 -11.69 -2.87
CA GLY A 243 -22.12 -11.05 -1.76
C GLY A 243 -21.53 -12.05 -0.77
N THR A 244 -22.30 -13.07 -0.39
CA THR A 244 -21.82 -14.14 0.52
C THR A 244 -20.70 -14.95 -0.13
N ALA A 245 -20.85 -15.30 -1.41
CA ALA A 245 -19.87 -16.11 -2.12
C ALA A 245 -18.53 -15.35 -2.29
N ILE A 246 -18.59 -14.07 -2.64
CA ILE A 246 -17.43 -13.17 -2.66
C ILE A 246 -16.80 -13.07 -1.26
N ALA A 247 -17.61 -12.91 -0.21
CA ALA A 247 -17.10 -12.75 1.15
C ALA A 247 -16.36 -13.99 1.65
N VAL A 248 -16.91 -15.18 1.43
CA VAL A 248 -16.28 -16.44 1.84
C VAL A 248 -14.91 -16.63 1.18
N VAL A 249 -14.80 -16.32 -0.11
CA VAL A 249 -13.55 -16.48 -0.87
C VAL A 249 -12.53 -15.41 -0.51
N THR A 250 -12.97 -14.16 -0.38
CA THR A 250 -12.09 -13.01 -0.10
C THR A 250 -11.57 -13.05 1.33
N LEU A 251 -12.40 -13.50 2.28
CA LEU A 251 -12.05 -13.63 3.69
C LEU A 251 -11.62 -15.05 4.07
N ALA A 252 -11.21 -15.89 3.11
CA ALA A 252 -10.90 -17.29 3.37
C ALA A 252 -9.85 -17.47 4.49
N SER A 253 -8.75 -16.73 4.46
CA SER A 253 -7.69 -16.82 5.48
C SER A 253 -8.15 -16.31 6.86
N PRO A 254 -8.78 -15.10 6.99
CA PRO A 254 -9.37 -14.67 8.26
C PRO A 254 -10.43 -15.62 8.83
N LEU A 255 -11.34 -16.12 7.97
CA LEU A 255 -12.40 -17.05 8.37
C LEU A 255 -11.82 -18.38 8.87
N GLN A 256 -10.80 -18.90 8.19
CA GLN A 256 -10.10 -20.08 8.66
C GLN A 256 -9.44 -19.86 10.03
N GLY A 257 -8.85 -18.68 10.29
CA GLY A 257 -8.30 -18.35 11.60
C GLY A 257 -9.36 -18.31 12.71
N LEU A 258 -10.55 -17.79 12.42
CA LEU A 258 -11.70 -17.81 13.34
C LEU A 258 -12.23 -19.24 13.56
N LEU A 259 -12.39 -20.01 12.49
CA LEU A 259 -12.80 -21.42 12.56
C LEU A 259 -11.79 -22.24 13.35
N ASP A 260 -10.49 -22.04 13.12
CA ASP A 260 -9.43 -22.73 13.86
C ASP A 260 -9.46 -22.35 15.36
N ARG A 261 -9.81 -21.11 15.71
CA ARG A 261 -10.03 -20.68 17.12
C ARG A 261 -11.24 -21.37 17.74
N LEU A 262 -12.35 -21.50 17.00
CA LEU A 262 -13.59 -22.10 17.49
C LEU A 262 -13.48 -23.63 17.61
N VAL A 263 -12.94 -24.29 16.58
CA VAL A 263 -12.84 -25.76 16.49
C VAL A 263 -11.70 -26.30 17.35
N PHE A 264 -10.54 -25.64 17.36
CA PHE A 264 -9.34 -26.11 18.08
C PHE A 264 -9.04 -25.31 19.34
N GLY A 265 -10.05 -24.62 19.91
CA GLY A 265 -9.90 -23.78 21.11
C GLY A 265 -9.23 -24.48 22.30
N ARG A 266 -9.37 -25.81 22.43
CA ARG A 266 -8.75 -26.63 23.49
C ARG A 266 -7.43 -27.31 23.09
N ARG A 267 -6.96 -27.17 21.83
CA ARG A 267 -5.74 -27.83 21.31
C ARG A 267 -4.80 -26.81 20.69
N ALA A 268 -4.15 -26.02 21.55
CA ALA A 268 -3.22 -24.96 21.13
C ALA A 268 -2.09 -25.48 20.20
N GLY A 269 -1.56 -26.69 20.44
CA GLY A 269 -0.50 -27.26 19.60
C GLY A 269 -0.88 -27.47 18.13
N LEU A 270 -2.12 -27.89 17.84
CA LEU A 270 -2.58 -28.07 16.45
C LEU A 270 -2.80 -26.72 15.74
N ARG A 271 -3.16 -25.66 16.48
CA ARG A 271 -3.26 -24.31 15.93
C ARG A 271 -1.88 -23.78 15.54
N THR A 272 -0.89 -23.94 16.41
CA THR A 272 0.50 -23.55 16.13
C THR A 272 1.06 -24.31 14.93
N GLN A 273 0.81 -25.62 14.82
CA GLN A 273 1.26 -26.40 13.67
C GLN A 273 0.57 -25.97 12.36
N ARG A 274 -0.72 -25.66 12.38
CA ARG A 274 -1.44 -25.17 11.18
C ARG A 274 -1.03 -23.74 10.79
N SER A 275 -0.77 -22.86 11.75
CA SER A 275 -0.23 -21.53 11.45
C SER A 275 1.16 -21.64 10.86
N GLN A 276 2.05 -22.43 11.48
CA GLN A 276 3.40 -22.68 10.95
C GLN A 276 3.39 -23.26 9.53
N LEU A 277 2.45 -24.16 9.21
CA LEU A 277 2.33 -24.71 7.86
C LEU A 277 1.89 -23.64 6.85
N ARG A 278 1.03 -22.70 7.25
CA ARG A 278 0.61 -21.57 6.41
C ARG A 278 1.74 -20.56 6.25
N ASP A 279 2.41 -20.19 7.34
CA ASP A 279 3.57 -19.30 7.31
C ASP A 279 4.68 -19.87 6.40
N ALA A 280 4.88 -21.19 6.43
CA ALA A 280 5.81 -21.88 5.54
C ALA A 280 5.37 -21.83 4.06
N VAL A 281 4.07 -21.89 3.77
CA VAL A 281 3.50 -21.73 2.42
C VAL A 281 3.64 -20.29 1.94
N ASP A 282 3.36 -19.32 2.80
CA ASP A 282 3.46 -17.88 2.48
C ASP A 282 4.92 -17.44 2.31
N ALA A 283 5.87 -18.14 2.92
CA ALA A 283 7.31 -17.96 2.72
C ALA A 283 7.83 -18.57 1.40
N LEU A 284 7.05 -19.39 0.68
CA LEU A 284 7.52 -20.07 -0.55
C LEU A 284 8.01 -19.10 -1.65
N PRO A 285 7.33 -17.97 -1.95
CA PRO A 285 7.83 -17.00 -2.93
C PRO A 285 9.18 -16.41 -2.52
N ARG A 286 9.36 -16.05 -1.23
CA ARG A 286 10.65 -15.53 -0.73
C ARG A 286 11.76 -16.57 -0.83
N ARG A 287 11.43 -17.84 -0.59
CA ARG A 287 12.37 -18.95 -0.72
C ARG A 287 12.86 -19.12 -2.17
N ASP A 288 11.99 -18.93 -3.15
CA ASP A 288 12.38 -18.93 -4.58
C ASP A 288 13.34 -17.78 -4.89
N GLU A 289 13.06 -16.57 -4.40
CA GLU A 289 13.96 -15.41 -4.58
C GLU A 289 15.32 -15.60 -3.88
N HIS A 290 15.35 -16.19 -2.67
CA HIS A 290 16.58 -16.56 -1.98
C HIS A 290 17.41 -17.58 -2.78
N GLN A 291 16.73 -18.54 -3.40
CA GLN A 291 17.38 -19.55 -4.24
C GLN A 291 17.96 -18.91 -5.50
N GLN A 292 17.22 -18.01 -6.16
CA GLN A 292 17.72 -17.25 -7.31
C GLN A 292 18.98 -16.44 -6.95
N LEU A 293 19.02 -15.79 -5.79
CA LEU A 293 20.20 -15.06 -5.32
C LEU A 293 21.37 -16.00 -4.99
N ALA A 294 21.11 -17.18 -4.42
CA ALA A 294 22.14 -18.18 -4.13
C ALA A 294 22.77 -18.74 -5.41
N GLU A 295 21.98 -18.91 -6.46
CA GLU A 295 22.41 -19.43 -7.77
C GLU A 295 23.20 -18.40 -8.60
N LEU A 296 23.18 -17.11 -8.23
CA LEU A 296 23.98 -16.09 -8.92
C LEU A 296 25.48 -16.42 -8.85
N ASP A 297 26.17 -16.26 -9.98
CA ASP A 297 27.63 -16.26 -10.02
C ASP A 297 28.21 -15.07 -9.21
N GLY A 298 29.43 -15.22 -8.72
CA GLY A 298 30.15 -14.22 -7.93
C GLY A 298 30.27 -12.87 -8.63
N ASP A 299 30.47 -12.86 -9.96
CA ASP A 299 30.52 -11.61 -10.73
C ASP A 299 29.15 -10.94 -10.87
N ALA A 300 28.06 -11.72 -10.94
CA ALA A 300 26.71 -11.20 -10.95
C ALA A 300 26.35 -10.57 -9.59
N LEU A 301 26.69 -11.26 -8.51
CA LEU A 301 26.52 -10.74 -7.15
C LEU A 301 27.35 -9.46 -6.94
N ALA A 302 28.60 -9.42 -7.41
CA ALA A 302 29.45 -8.25 -7.35
C ALA A 302 28.85 -7.04 -8.12
N ARG A 303 28.17 -7.27 -9.25
CA ARG A 303 27.45 -6.20 -9.95
C ARG A 303 26.32 -5.62 -9.09
N LEU A 304 25.52 -6.48 -8.44
CA LEU A 304 24.45 -6.03 -7.55
C LEU A 304 24.98 -5.24 -6.34
N VAL A 305 26.07 -5.71 -5.73
CA VAL A 305 26.73 -5.01 -4.61
C VAL A 305 27.26 -3.64 -5.04
N ARG A 306 27.90 -3.55 -6.22
CA ARG A 306 28.36 -2.28 -6.76
C ARG A 306 27.20 -1.30 -6.96
N GLU A 307 26.11 -1.77 -7.52
CA GLU A 307 24.93 -0.94 -7.77
C GLU A 307 24.29 -0.48 -6.45
N ALA A 308 24.23 -1.36 -5.45
CA ALA A 308 23.75 -1.01 -4.11
C ALA A 308 24.64 0.05 -3.45
N LEU A 309 25.97 -0.09 -3.52
CA LEU A 309 26.91 0.91 -2.98
C LEU A 309 26.81 2.25 -3.71
N ARG A 310 26.61 2.24 -5.03
CA ARG A 310 26.37 3.46 -5.81
C ARG A 310 25.11 4.20 -5.37
N HIS A 311 24.09 3.45 -4.93
CA HIS A 311 22.83 3.97 -4.43
C HIS A 311 22.77 4.11 -2.90
N TYR A 312 23.89 3.92 -2.19
CA TYR A 312 23.93 3.89 -0.72
C TYR A 312 23.31 5.12 -0.03
N GLY A 313 23.45 6.31 -0.64
CA GLY A 313 22.87 7.56 -0.15
C GLY A 313 21.40 7.79 -0.49
N ASP A 314 20.77 6.93 -1.29
CA ASP A 314 19.41 7.09 -1.80
C ASP A 314 18.59 5.82 -1.49
N LEU A 315 17.89 5.83 -0.35
CA LEU A 315 17.08 4.70 0.10
C LEU A 315 16.03 4.29 -0.93
N GLY A 316 15.43 5.25 -1.65
CA GLY A 316 14.41 4.97 -2.66
C GLY A 316 14.95 4.15 -3.83
N LYS A 317 16.22 4.36 -4.20
CA LYS A 317 16.90 3.52 -5.21
C LYS A 317 17.37 2.19 -4.64
N LEU A 318 17.75 2.14 -3.35
CA LEU A 318 18.19 0.91 -2.71
C LEU A 318 17.09 -0.14 -2.65
N VAL A 319 15.83 0.28 -2.45
CA VAL A 319 14.63 -0.60 -2.47
C VAL A 319 14.53 -1.42 -3.76
N SER A 320 14.99 -0.87 -4.88
CA SER A 320 14.93 -1.55 -6.18
C SER A 320 16.03 -2.59 -6.39
N ASN A 321 17.01 -2.68 -5.50
CA ASN A 321 18.12 -3.61 -5.63
C ASN A 321 17.72 -5.00 -5.11
N PRO A 322 17.90 -6.09 -5.88
CA PRO A 322 17.56 -7.45 -5.46
C PRO A 322 18.18 -7.91 -4.12
N LEU A 323 19.28 -7.29 -3.68
CA LEU A 323 19.93 -7.61 -2.40
C LEU A 323 19.06 -7.29 -1.17
N VAL A 324 17.93 -6.59 -1.31
CA VAL A 324 16.97 -6.40 -0.21
C VAL A 324 16.28 -7.70 0.23
N MET A 325 16.37 -8.75 -0.60
CA MET A 325 15.86 -10.11 -0.32
C MET A 325 16.97 -11.05 0.16
N LEU A 326 18.02 -10.54 0.80
CA LEU A 326 19.05 -11.39 1.40
C LEU A 326 18.52 -12.06 2.68
N PRO A 327 18.85 -13.34 2.95
CA PRO A 327 18.47 -14.02 4.19
C PRO A 327 18.86 -13.28 5.48
N SER A 328 20.00 -12.58 5.47
CA SER A 328 20.48 -11.76 6.59
C SER A 328 19.69 -10.47 6.80
N VAL A 329 18.96 -9.97 5.80
CA VAL A 329 18.00 -8.86 5.96
C VAL A 329 16.76 -9.38 6.68
N ASP A 330 16.21 -10.51 6.23
CA ASP A 330 15.04 -11.15 6.86
C ASP A 330 15.31 -11.46 8.34
N ALA A 331 16.45 -12.08 8.65
CA ALA A 331 16.81 -12.42 10.02
C ALA A 331 16.93 -11.21 10.96
N ARG A 332 17.18 -10.01 10.43
CA ARG A 332 17.22 -8.77 11.23
C ARG A 332 15.84 -8.14 11.41
N LEU A 333 15.00 -8.24 10.40
CA LEU A 333 13.63 -7.73 10.45
C LEU A 333 12.75 -8.60 11.36
N ASP A 334 12.93 -9.93 11.36
CA ASP A 334 12.18 -10.83 12.26
C ASP A 334 12.39 -10.51 13.76
N VAL A 335 13.51 -9.88 14.13
CA VAL A 335 13.82 -9.47 15.51
C VAL A 335 13.15 -8.15 15.90
N ARG A 336 12.83 -7.29 14.92
CA ARG A 336 12.08 -6.05 15.12
C ARG A 336 10.61 -6.37 14.85
N GLU A 337 9.79 -6.44 15.88
CA GLU A 337 8.34 -6.69 15.77
C GLU A 337 7.54 -5.62 14.96
N ASP A 338 8.23 -4.67 14.33
CA ASP A 338 7.68 -3.67 13.41
C ASP A 338 7.67 -4.23 11.97
N GLY A 339 6.53 -4.08 11.28
CA GLY A 339 6.22 -4.76 10.02
C GLY A 339 7.27 -4.68 8.90
N ASP A 340 7.26 -5.69 8.04
CA ASP A 340 8.18 -5.88 6.92
C ASP A 340 7.89 -4.90 5.75
N HIS A 341 8.39 -3.68 5.85
CA HIS A 341 8.28 -2.67 4.78
C HIS A 341 9.52 -2.64 3.87
N SER A 342 9.32 -2.32 2.59
CA SER A 342 10.42 -2.22 1.62
C SER A 342 11.50 -1.19 2.00
N LEU A 343 11.11 -0.08 2.62
CA LEU A 343 12.05 0.92 3.13
C LEU A 343 12.88 0.38 4.30
N ASP A 344 12.29 -0.43 5.19
CA ASP A 344 13.00 -1.02 6.31
C ASP A 344 14.00 -2.08 5.83
N ARG A 345 13.62 -2.89 4.83
CA ARG A 345 14.56 -3.76 4.11
C ARG A 345 15.74 -2.99 3.49
N ALA A 346 15.48 -1.84 2.89
CA ALA A 346 16.55 -0.99 2.33
C ALA A 346 17.45 -0.40 3.42
N VAL A 347 16.89 -0.02 4.57
CA VAL A 347 17.66 0.44 5.74
C VAL A 347 18.55 -0.69 6.28
N GLU A 348 18.02 -1.90 6.40
CA GLU A 348 18.80 -3.07 6.85
C GLU A 348 19.87 -3.47 5.82
N LEU A 349 19.55 -3.46 4.52
CA LEU A 349 20.55 -3.67 3.47
C LEU A 349 21.67 -2.63 3.57
N LYS A 350 21.32 -1.35 3.80
CA LYS A 350 22.31 -0.28 3.99
C LYS A 350 23.21 -0.55 5.21
N ALA A 351 22.63 -1.02 6.33
CA ALA A 351 23.38 -1.39 7.52
C ALA A 351 24.32 -2.57 7.26
N ILE A 352 23.84 -3.63 6.59
CA ILE A 352 24.64 -4.80 6.23
C ILE A 352 25.80 -4.42 5.32
N LEU A 353 25.56 -3.59 4.28
CA LEU A 353 26.61 -3.10 3.39
C LEU A 353 27.64 -2.26 4.14
N HIS A 354 27.19 -1.40 5.05
CA HIS A 354 28.08 -0.60 5.91
C HIS A 354 28.99 -1.51 6.74
N GLU A 355 28.42 -2.51 7.40
CA GLU A 355 29.19 -3.47 8.20
C GLU A 355 30.16 -4.31 7.35
N SER A 356 29.75 -4.73 6.15
CA SER A 356 30.64 -5.48 5.25
C SER A 356 31.80 -4.61 4.75
N VAL A 357 31.58 -3.32 4.53
CA VAL A 357 32.68 -2.39 4.22
C VAL A 357 33.55 -2.15 5.46
N GLU A 358 32.96 -1.92 6.63
CA GLU A 358 33.70 -1.77 7.90
C GLU A 358 34.58 -2.98 8.23
N ARG A 359 34.18 -4.20 7.86
CA ARG A 359 35.03 -5.39 8.02
C ARG A 359 36.29 -5.40 7.17
N LEU A 360 36.35 -4.59 6.12
CA LEU A 360 37.59 -4.39 5.34
C LEU A 360 38.59 -3.52 6.10
N LYS A 361 38.16 -2.83 7.17
CA LYS A 361 39.03 -1.99 7.99
C LYS A 361 40.03 -2.85 8.76
N PRO A 362 41.33 -2.54 8.72
CA PRO A 362 42.33 -3.19 9.56
C PRO A 362 42.01 -3.03 11.06
N ARG A 363 42.21 -4.09 11.84
CA ARG A 363 41.86 -4.10 13.28
C ARG A 363 42.83 -3.23 14.10
N GLY A 364 42.29 -2.52 15.09
CA GLY A 364 43.08 -1.80 16.11
C GLY A 364 43.64 -0.44 15.70
N GLN A 365 43.17 0.13 14.58
CA GLN A 365 43.61 1.44 14.08
C GLN A 365 42.41 2.31 13.66
N GLU A 366 42.47 3.61 13.92
CA GLU A 366 41.37 4.54 13.63
C GLU A 366 41.33 4.96 12.15
N PHE A 367 42.49 5.27 11.56
CA PHE A 367 42.68 5.64 10.15
C PHE A 367 44.07 5.26 9.65
N GLY A 368 44.19 4.90 8.37
CA GLY A 368 45.46 4.67 7.71
C GLY A 368 45.37 4.78 6.18
N THR A 369 46.54 4.98 5.56
CA THR A 369 46.70 5.10 4.11
C THR A 369 47.64 4.04 3.54
N SER A 370 47.95 2.99 4.32
CA SER A 370 48.77 1.88 3.87
C SER A 370 48.01 1.01 2.87
N ASP A 371 48.72 0.08 2.25
CA ASP A 371 48.16 -0.81 1.23
C ASP A 371 47.02 -1.70 1.78
N GLU A 372 47.04 -2.01 3.09
CA GLU A 372 46.00 -2.78 3.79
C GLU A 372 44.67 -2.02 3.86
N TRP A 373 44.71 -0.70 3.86
CA TRP A 373 43.51 0.16 3.93
C TRP A 373 42.86 0.40 2.57
N ARG A 374 43.51 0.00 1.46
CA ARG A 374 43.09 0.42 0.11
C ARG A 374 41.65 0.07 -0.22
N HIS A 375 41.18 -1.13 0.15
CA HIS A 375 39.83 -1.60 -0.17
C HIS A 375 38.78 -0.92 0.71
N PHE A 376 39.06 -0.78 2.00
CA PHE A 376 38.21 -0.03 2.92
C PHE A 376 38.07 1.42 2.44
N ASN A 377 39.20 2.13 2.27
CA ASN A 377 39.19 3.54 1.87
C ASN A 377 38.48 3.73 0.52
N ALA A 378 38.72 2.85 -0.46
CA ALA A 378 38.14 2.94 -1.80
C ALA A 378 36.61 2.81 -1.82
N LEU A 379 36.00 2.14 -0.84
CA LEU A 379 34.54 2.00 -0.73
C LEU A 379 33.94 2.96 0.28
N TYR A 380 34.48 3.01 1.50
CA TYR A 380 33.93 3.77 2.62
C TYR A 380 33.80 5.25 2.29
N TYR A 381 34.89 5.90 1.89
CA TYR A 381 34.83 7.34 1.67
C TYR A 381 33.98 7.72 0.43
N PRO A 382 34.14 7.09 -0.74
CA PRO A 382 33.36 7.48 -1.92
C PRO A 382 31.86 7.17 -1.84
N TYR A 383 31.46 6.05 -1.21
CA TYR A 383 30.07 5.60 -1.21
C TYR A 383 29.34 5.88 0.12
N ILE A 384 30.00 5.71 1.27
CA ILE A 384 29.37 5.84 2.59
C ILE A 384 29.44 7.29 3.07
N VAL A 385 30.64 7.87 3.07
CA VAL A 385 30.83 9.30 3.41
C VAL A 385 30.38 10.21 2.24
N GLY A 386 30.45 9.71 1.00
CA GLY A 386 29.99 10.41 -0.19
C GLY A 386 31.01 11.37 -0.81
N ILE A 387 32.30 11.24 -0.49
CA ILE A 387 33.33 12.11 -1.07
C ILE A 387 33.53 11.81 -2.56
N ARG A 388 33.86 12.84 -3.36
CA ARG A 388 34.15 12.68 -4.79
C ARG A 388 35.54 13.24 -5.12
N PRO A 389 36.62 12.44 -4.97
CA PRO A 389 38.00 12.93 -5.02
C PRO A 389 38.39 13.63 -6.33
N TYR A 390 37.84 13.19 -7.45
CA TYR A 390 38.18 13.68 -8.80
C TYR A 390 37.13 14.62 -9.40
N ARG A 391 36.17 15.09 -8.60
CA ARG A 391 35.24 16.14 -9.06
C ARG A 391 36.01 17.45 -9.23
N ARG A 392 35.73 18.19 -10.31
CA ARG A 392 36.41 19.48 -10.60
C ARG A 392 36.28 20.50 -9.47
N GLN A 393 35.12 20.55 -8.82
CA GLN A 393 34.85 21.40 -7.67
C GLN A 393 34.26 20.54 -6.54
N PRO A 394 35.11 20.00 -5.66
CA PRO A 394 34.68 19.17 -4.54
C PRO A 394 34.10 20.05 -3.43
N ASP A 395 32.96 19.63 -2.88
CA ASP A 395 32.44 20.22 -1.65
C ASP A 395 33.15 19.55 -0.47
N LEU A 396 33.86 20.36 0.32
CA LEU A 396 34.61 19.91 1.51
C LEU A 396 33.95 20.40 2.81
N SER A 397 32.81 21.10 2.70
CA SER A 397 32.05 21.54 3.86
C SER A 397 31.48 20.33 4.61
N GLY A 398 31.62 20.33 5.94
CA GLY A 398 31.11 19.23 6.78
C GLY A 398 31.97 17.96 6.87
N LEU A 399 33.13 17.88 6.19
CA LEU A 399 34.03 16.74 6.35
C LEU A 399 34.82 16.80 7.66
N ASP A 400 34.89 15.65 8.34
CA ASP A 400 35.73 15.43 9.52
C ASP A 400 37.23 15.35 9.16
N ALA A 401 38.09 15.29 10.18
CA ALA A 401 39.54 15.28 9.98
C ALA A 401 40.01 14.08 9.15
N ASN A 402 39.42 12.90 9.39
CA ASN A 402 39.77 11.67 8.69
C ASN A 402 39.32 11.67 7.22
N ALA A 403 38.10 12.13 6.92
CA ALA A 403 37.64 12.24 5.54
C ALA A 403 38.44 13.28 4.74
N ARG A 404 38.89 14.38 5.36
CA ARG A 404 39.81 15.34 4.71
C ARG A 404 41.17 14.70 4.43
N ALA A 405 41.75 13.98 5.40
CA ALA A 405 43.01 13.27 5.21
C ALA A 405 42.91 12.21 4.10
N ALA A 406 41.81 11.46 4.05
CA ALA A 406 41.54 10.50 2.99
C ALA A 406 41.36 11.18 1.62
N PHE A 407 40.63 12.29 1.56
CA PHE A 407 40.45 13.08 0.34
C PHE A 407 41.79 13.57 -0.23
N ASP A 408 42.65 14.13 0.64
CA ASP A 408 43.99 14.60 0.25
C ASP A 408 44.87 13.45 -0.21
N TRP A 409 44.82 12.31 0.48
CA TRP A 409 45.55 11.10 0.09
C TRP A 409 45.13 10.61 -1.30
N PHE A 410 43.81 10.53 -1.58
CA PHE A 410 43.31 10.15 -2.90
C PHE A 410 43.85 11.08 -3.98
N ARG A 411 43.78 12.40 -3.79
CA ARG A 411 44.22 13.35 -4.82
C ARG A 411 45.73 13.36 -5.04
N ARG A 412 46.52 13.09 -4.01
CA ARG A 412 47.98 13.19 -4.06
C ARG A 412 48.66 11.90 -4.50
N TYR A 413 48.13 10.74 -4.11
CA TYR A 413 48.83 9.46 -4.25
C TYR A 413 48.06 8.40 -5.05
N VAL A 414 46.77 8.59 -5.31
CA VAL A 414 45.95 7.57 -5.99
C VAL A 414 45.50 8.12 -7.34
N PRO A 415 45.85 7.48 -8.46
CA PRO A 415 45.26 7.82 -9.75
C PRO A 415 43.78 7.38 -9.83
N GLU A 416 42.96 8.09 -10.60
CA GLU A 416 41.53 7.77 -10.78
C GLU A 416 41.31 6.33 -11.26
N ARG A 417 42.10 5.86 -12.23
CA ARG A 417 42.05 4.48 -12.72
C ARG A 417 42.37 3.45 -11.62
N THR A 418 43.31 3.78 -10.72
CA THR A 418 43.68 2.90 -9.62
C THR A 418 42.57 2.83 -8.58
N LEU A 419 41.94 3.96 -8.24
CA LEU A 419 40.76 3.97 -7.38
C LEU A 419 39.66 3.07 -7.94
N TYR A 420 39.35 3.22 -9.23
CA TYR A 420 38.34 2.40 -9.90
C TYR A 420 38.67 0.90 -9.80
N ASN A 421 39.93 0.51 -10.04
CA ASN A 421 40.36 -0.87 -9.93
C ASN A 421 40.23 -1.41 -8.49
N TRP A 422 40.60 -0.61 -7.48
CA TRP A 422 40.43 -0.98 -6.08
C TRP A 422 38.96 -1.11 -5.68
N GLN A 423 38.08 -0.24 -6.18
CA GLN A 423 36.64 -0.36 -5.97
C GLN A 423 36.10 -1.67 -6.56
N HIS A 424 36.51 -2.03 -7.78
CA HIS A 424 36.11 -3.29 -8.42
C HIS A 424 36.58 -4.52 -7.64
N ALA A 425 37.82 -4.50 -7.14
CA ALA A 425 38.36 -5.57 -6.30
C ALA A 425 37.63 -5.66 -4.95
N ALA A 426 37.46 -4.53 -4.27
CA ALA A 426 36.81 -4.45 -2.96
C ALA A 426 35.35 -4.91 -3.00
N VAL A 427 34.59 -4.53 -4.04
CA VAL A 427 33.22 -4.99 -4.26
C VAL A 427 33.13 -6.51 -4.34
N ARG A 428 34.09 -7.17 -4.98
CA ARG A 428 34.12 -8.65 -5.07
C ARG A 428 34.36 -9.27 -3.69
N VAL A 429 35.23 -8.68 -2.88
CA VAL A 429 35.44 -9.13 -1.49
C VAL A 429 34.17 -8.99 -0.66
N VAL A 430 33.46 -7.86 -0.78
CA VAL A 430 32.17 -7.65 -0.11
C VAL A 430 31.12 -8.67 -0.59
N ALA A 431 31.05 -8.94 -1.89
CA ALA A 431 30.15 -9.95 -2.43
C ALA A 431 30.45 -11.35 -1.88
N MET A 432 31.72 -11.71 -1.73
CA MET A 432 32.13 -12.98 -1.11
C MET A 432 31.76 -13.04 0.38
N ASP A 433 31.96 -11.95 1.14
CA ASP A 433 31.55 -11.85 2.55
C ASP A 433 30.03 -12.00 2.71
N LEU A 434 29.25 -11.33 1.85
CA LEU A 434 27.80 -11.49 1.82
C LEU A 434 27.40 -12.93 1.47
N ARG A 435 28.07 -13.55 0.50
CA ARG A 435 27.77 -14.94 0.13
C ARG A 435 28.01 -15.90 1.29
N ALA A 436 29.13 -15.76 1.98
CA ALA A 436 29.50 -16.58 3.13
C ALA A 436 28.51 -16.44 4.29
N ARG A 437 27.94 -15.26 4.51
CA ARG A 437 26.98 -15.03 5.63
C ARG A 437 25.59 -15.58 5.39
N ASN A 438 25.18 -15.66 4.13
CA ASN A 438 23.79 -15.90 3.76
C ASN A 438 23.55 -17.35 3.32
N TRP A 439 24.58 -18.04 2.81
CA TRP A 439 24.43 -19.36 2.18
C TRP A 439 25.52 -20.37 2.53
N GLN A 440 26.33 -20.12 3.57
CA GLN A 440 27.14 -21.14 4.25
C GLN A 440 26.56 -21.35 5.65
#